data_AF-A0A969BM88-F1
#
_entry.id   AF-A0A969BM88-F1
#
_cell.length_a   1.000
_cell.length_b   1.000
_cell.length_c   1.000
_cell.angle_alpha   90.00
_cell.angle_beta   90.00
_cell.angle_gamma   90.00
#
_symmetry.space_group_name_H-M   'P 1'
#
loop_
_entity.id
_entity.type
_entity.pdbx_description
1 polymer ?
#
loop_
_entity_poly.entity_id
_entity_poly.type
_entity_poly.pdbx_seq_one_letter_code
_entity_poly.pdbx_strand_id
1 'polypeptide(L)' 'MINYELPDTAETYTHRIGRTGRAGATGTAFTLCDKEERGQLKNIRNVSSHDFQVMDHPFA' A
#
# COMPACT_ATOMS: atom_id res chain seq x y z
N MET A 1 7.22 -4.17 5.54
CA MET A 1 7.79 -3.30 4.48
C MET A 1 7.10 -1.95 4.55
N ILE A 2 7.80 -0.84 4.31
CA ILE A 2 7.20 0.50 4.38
C ILE A 2 7.45 1.21 3.05
N ASN A 3 6.39 1.63 2.37
CA ASN A 3 6.43 2.57 1.26
C ASN A 3 6.37 3.98 1.86
N TYR A 4 7.39 4.79 1.63
CA TYR A 4 7.41 6.20 2.07
C TYR A 4 6.58 7.12 1.17
N GLU A 5 6.26 6.66 -0.03
CA GLU A 5 5.45 7.35 -1.03
C GLU A 5 4.54 6.31 -1.70
N LEU A 6 3.38 6.73 -2.16
CA LEU A 6 2.45 5.83 -2.83
C LEU A 6 3.02 5.45 -4.21
N PRO A 7 3.14 4.14 -4.54
CA PRO A 7 3.55 3.74 -5.90
C PRO A 7 2.53 4.19 -6.95
N ASP A 8 2.98 4.59 -8.14
CA ASP A 8 2.06 5.09 -9.19
C ASP A 8 1.12 4.03 -9.77
N THR A 9 1.49 2.74 -9.67
CA THR A 9 0.76 1.62 -10.28
C THR A 9 0.54 0.47 -9.29
N ALA A 10 -0.55 -0.27 -9.50
CA ALA A 10 -0.89 -1.44 -8.69
C ALA A 10 0.14 -2.58 -8.83
N GLU A 11 0.75 -2.72 -10.01
CA GLU A 11 1.80 -3.70 -10.28
C GLU A 11 3.06 -3.38 -9.46
N THR A 12 3.52 -2.12 -9.49
CA THR A 12 4.66 -1.68 -8.67
C THR A 12 4.35 -1.85 -7.19
N TYR A 13 3.14 -1.51 -6.75
CA TYR A 13 2.71 -1.74 -5.37
C TYR A 13 2.86 -3.23 -4.98
N THR A 14 2.32 -4.14 -5.79
CA THR A 14 2.36 -5.59 -5.55
C THR A 14 3.80 -6.12 -5.51
N HIS A 15 4.65 -5.71 -6.45
CA HIS A 15 6.06 -6.10 -6.47
C HIS A 15 6.83 -5.64 -5.23
N ARG A 16 6.51 -4.46 -4.68
CA ARG A 16 7.15 -3.96 -3.46
C ARG A 16 6.68 -4.71 -2.21
N ILE A 17 5.38 -4.95 -2.07
CA ILE A 17 4.84 -5.64 -0.88
C ILE A 17 5.05 -7.15 -0.89
N GLY A 18 5.28 -7.76 -2.06
CA GLY A 18 5.57 -9.20 -2.21
C GLY A 18 6.88 -9.67 -1.57
N ARG A 19 7.62 -8.77 -0.92
CA ARG A 19 8.81 -9.08 -0.09
C ARG A 19 8.47 -9.31 1.38
N THR A 20 7.19 -9.21 1.77
CA THR A 20 6.70 -9.47 3.13
C THR A 20 6.08 -10.86 3.24
N GLY A 21 6.20 -11.52 4.40
CA GLY A 21 5.68 -12.88 4.62
C GLY A 21 6.47 -13.95 3.86
N ARG A 22 7.23 -14.78 4.57
CA ARG A 22 7.99 -15.92 3.99
C ARG A 22 7.64 -17.20 4.72
N ALA A 23 7.82 -18.35 4.05
CA ALA A 23 7.60 -19.68 4.63
C ALA A 23 6.21 -19.86 5.29
N GLY A 24 5.15 -19.36 4.62
CA GLY A 24 3.78 -19.46 5.12
C GLY A 24 3.41 -18.44 6.20
N ALA A 25 4.34 -17.59 6.63
CA ALA A 25 4.02 -16.51 7.57
C ALA A 25 3.33 -15.32 6.87
N THR A 26 2.45 -14.65 7.60
CA THR A 26 1.79 -13.42 7.15
C THR A 26 2.76 -12.25 7.11
N GLY A 27 2.65 -11.42 6.08
CA GLY A 27 3.41 -10.18 5.93
C GLY A 27 2.53 -8.95 6.15
N THR A 28 3.13 -7.88 6.68
CA THR A 28 2.46 -6.57 6.79
C THR A 28 3.28 -5.52 6.06
N ALA A 29 2.60 -4.71 5.25
CA ALA A 29 3.16 -3.56 4.57
C ALA A 29 2.39 -2.30 4.95
N PHE A 30 3.13 -1.21 5.17
CA PHE A 30 2.57 0.12 5.41
C PHE A 30 2.92 1.02 4.23
N THR A 31 2.03 1.94 3.89
CA THR A 31 2.28 2.94 2.87
C THR A 31 1.86 4.29 3.39
N LEU A 32 2.79 5.24 3.37
CA LEU A 32 2.46 6.64 3.58
C LEU A 32 1.80 7.14 2.30
N CYS A 33 0.71 7.88 2.47
CA CYS A 33 -0.13 8.38 1.38
C CYS A 33 -0.59 9.77 1.75
N ASP A 34 -0.24 10.75 0.93
CA ASP A 34 -0.69 12.12 1.07
C ASP A 34 -2.12 12.30 0.56
N LYS A 35 -2.74 13.43 0.92
CA LYS A 35 -4.12 13.76 0.57
C LYS A 35 -4.33 13.80 -0.94
N GLU A 36 -3.34 14.27 -1.69
CA GLU A 36 -3.37 14.39 -3.16
C GLU A 36 -3.29 13.02 -3.86
N GLU A 37 -2.61 12.05 -3.23
CA GLU A 37 -2.40 10.70 -3.75
C GLU A 37 -3.62 9.78 -3.55
N ARG A 38 -4.66 10.22 -2.82
CA ARG A 38 -5.86 9.40 -2.54
C ARG A 38 -6.57 8.91 -3.80
N GLY A 39 -6.49 9.66 -4.90
CA GLY A 39 -7.00 9.24 -6.21
C GLY A 39 -6.24 8.02 -6.76
N GLN A 40 -4.91 8.05 -6.70
CA GLN A 40 -4.06 6.94 -7.10
C GLN A 40 -4.26 5.73 -6.17
N LEU A 41 -4.41 5.96 -4.86
CA LEU A 41 -4.68 4.90 -3.89
C LEU A 41 -5.97 4.14 -4.23
N LYS A 42 -7.02 4.86 -4.65
CA LYS A 42 -8.28 4.25 -5.07
C LYS A 42 -8.09 3.37 -6.31
N ASN A 43 -7.29 3.82 -7.28
CA ASN A 43 -7.00 3.04 -8.48
C ASN A 43 -6.22 1.77 -8.13
N ILE A 44 -5.20 1.87 -7.28
CA ILE A 44 -4.41 0.73 -6.81
C ILE A 44 -5.29 -0.25 -6.04
N ARG A 45 -6.13 0.23 -5.13
CA ARG A 45 -7.06 -0.60 -4.36
C ARG A 45 -8.04 -1.34 -5.25
N ASN A 46 -8.56 -0.71 -6.30
CA ASN A 46 -9.54 -1.35 -7.20
C ASN A 46 -8.94 -2.52 -7.99
N VAL A 47 -7.65 -2.46 -8.31
CA VAL A 47 -6.96 -3.49 -9.11
C VAL A 47 -6.23 -4.51 -8.23
N SER A 48 -5.84 -4.10 -7.01
CA SER A 48 -5.17 -4.97 -6.04
C SER A 48 -6.17 -5.93 -5.39
N SER A 49 -5.78 -7.19 -5.23
CA SER A 49 -6.56 -8.19 -4.51
C SER A 49 -6.39 -8.14 -2.98
N HIS A 50 -5.72 -7.11 -2.46
CA HIS A 50 -5.44 -6.95 -1.03
C HIS A 50 -6.43 -5.99 -0.39
N ASP A 51 -6.81 -6.27 0.86
CA ASP A 51 -7.58 -5.32 1.66
C ASP A 51 -6.65 -4.25 2.22
N PHE A 52 -7.08 -2.99 2.13
CA PHE A 52 -6.30 -1.85 2.62
C PHE A 52 -7.03 -1.27 3.81
N GLN A 53 -6.37 -1.23 4.97
CA GLN A 53 -6.85 -0.43 6.09
C GLN A 53 -6.27 0.98 5.96
N VAL A 54 -7.15 1.97 5.84
CA VAL A 54 -6.76 3.39 5.80
C VAL A 54 -6.91 3.95 7.20
N MET A 55 -5.84 4.54 7.70
CA MET A 55 -5.79 5.21 8.99
C MET A 55 -5.37 6.65 8.76
N ASP A 56 -6.20 7.60 9.21
CA ASP A 56 -5.80 9.01 9.23
C ASP A 56 -4.83 9.25 10.39
N HIS A 57 -3.83 10.10 10.17
CA HIS A 57 -2.85 10.47 11.17
C HIS A 57 -3.15 11.89 11.69
N PRO A 58 -3.10 12.14 13.01
CA PRO A 58 -3.51 13.42 13.61
C PRO A 58 -2.64 14.62 13.18
N PHE A 59 -1.49 14.38 12.56
CA PHE A 59 -0.54 15.40 12.12
C PHE A 59 -0.42 15.50 10.57
N ALA A 60 -1.34 14.90 9.81
CA ALA A 60 -1.35 14.87 8.34
C ALA A 60 -2.31 15.89 7.70
#